data_AF-Q8CTA8-F1
#
_entry.id   AF-Q8CTA8-F1
#
_cell.length_a   1.000
_cell.length_b   1.000
_cell.length_c   1.000
_cell.angle_alpha   90.00
_cell.angle_beta   90.00
_cell.angle_gamma   90.00
#
_symmetry.space_group_name_H-M   'P 1'
#
loop_
_entity.id
_entity.type
_entity.pdbx_description
1 polymer ?
#
loop_
_entity_poly.entity_id
_entity_poly.type
_entity_poly.pdbx_seq_one_letter_code
_entity_poly.pdbx_strand_id
1 'polypeptide(L)' 'MAEDKFEQAKGNIKETVGNATDNKELEKDGKGDKASGKAKEAVENVKEKANDVIDKFKGNKGD' A
#
# COMPACT_ATOMS: atom_id res chain seq x y z
N MET A 1 4.47 2.63 -7.65
CA MET A 1 5.26 3.54 -6.76
C MET A 1 4.75 4.97 -6.74
N ALA A 2 4.50 5.65 -7.88
CA ALA A 2 4.12 7.06 -7.87
C ALA A 2 2.78 7.31 -7.16
N GLU A 3 1.75 6.51 -7.48
CA GLU A 3 0.45 6.58 -6.79
C GLU A 3 0.57 6.27 -5.30
N ASP A 4 1.37 5.26 -4.91
CA ASP A 4 1.48 4.86 -3.50
C ASP A 4 2.07 5.98 -2.62
N LYS A 5 3.17 6.60 -3.08
CA LYS A 5 3.74 7.76 -2.38
C LYS A 5 2.76 8.92 -2.32
N PHE A 6 1.97 9.12 -3.37
CA PHE A 6 0.95 10.17 -3.40
C PHE A 6 -0.20 9.86 -2.42
N GLU A 7 -0.69 8.62 -2.37
CA GLU A 7 -1.72 8.17 -1.43
C GLU A 7 -1.22 8.25 0.02
N GLN A 8 0.02 7.84 0.30
CA GLN A 8 0.65 8.01 1.61
C GLN A 8 0.79 9.49 2.00
N ALA A 9 1.25 10.35 1.08
CA ALA A 9 1.38 11.78 1.33
C ALA A 9 0.01 12.43 1.58
N LYS A 10 -0.99 12.10 0.74
CA LYS A 10 -2.37 12.55 0.89
C LYS A 10 -2.97 12.08 2.22
N GLY A 11 -2.73 10.83 2.60
CA GLY A 11 -3.16 10.24 3.86
C GLY A 11 -2.56 10.97 5.05
N ASN A 12 -1.26 11.25 5.03
CA ASN A 12 -0.58 12.04 6.07
C ASN A 12 -1.13 13.47 6.19
N ILE A 13 -1.41 14.12 5.04
CA ILE A 13 -1.98 15.47 5.03
C ILE A 13 -3.38 15.45 5.63
N LYS A 14 -4.25 14.51 5.24
CA LYS A 14 -5.60 14.36 5.79
C LYS A 14 -5.59 14.03 7.28
N GLU A 15 -4.68 13.17 7.74
CA GLU A 15 -4.50 12.85 9.17
C GLU A 15 -4.10 14.10 9.96
N THR A 16 -3.11 14.85 9.46
CA THR A 16 -2.63 16.07 10.13
C THR A 16 -3.69 17.18 10.13
N VAL A 17 -4.32 17.44 8.98
CA VAL A 17 -5.38 18.44 8.85
C VAL A 17 -6.61 18.05 9.66
N GLY A 18 -6.99 16.76 9.61
CA GLY A 18 -8.08 16.19 10.39
C GLY A 18 -7.85 16.36 11.90
N ASN A 19 -6.68 15.99 12.39
CA ASN A 19 -6.31 16.19 13.80
C ASN A 19 -6.26 17.68 14.17
N ALA A 20 -5.71 18.54 13.30
CA ALA A 20 -5.62 19.98 13.56
C ALA A 20 -6.99 20.68 13.59
N THR A 21 -7.95 20.23 12.78
CA THR A 21 -9.30 20.80 12.72
C THR A 21 -10.34 20.00 13.52
N ASP A 22 -9.91 19.02 14.32
CA ASP A 22 -10.76 18.08 15.07
C ASP A 22 -11.80 17.35 14.18
N ASN A 23 -11.48 17.18 12.88
CA ASN A 23 -12.32 16.46 11.94
C ASN A 23 -11.94 14.98 11.91
N LYS A 24 -12.73 14.20 12.66
CA LYS A 24 -12.59 12.75 12.79
C LYS A 24 -12.78 11.97 11.48
N GLU A 25 -13.54 12.52 10.53
CA GLU A 25 -13.72 11.90 9.20
C GLU A 25 -12.44 12.02 8.38
N LEU A 26 -11.84 13.22 8.32
CA LEU A 26 -10.57 13.45 7.64
C LEU A 26 -9.43 12.65 8.27
N GLU A 27 -9.37 12.58 9.60
CA GLU A 27 -8.38 11.74 10.30
C GLU A 27 -8.52 10.26 9.92
N LYS A 28 -9.75 9.73 9.96
CA LYS A 28 -10.04 8.33 9.66
C LYS A 28 -9.74 7.98 8.20
N ASP A 29 -10.10 8.87 7.28
CA ASP A 29 -9.84 8.73 5.86
C ASP A 29 -8.33 8.77 5.57
N GLY A 30 -7.60 9.72 6.18
CA GLY A 30 -6.15 9.80 6.06
C GLY A 30 -5.42 8.57 6.59
N LYS A 31 -5.87 8.04 7.74
CA LYS A 31 -5.35 6.79 8.31
C LYS A 31 -5.68 5.57 7.43
N GLY A 32 -6.85 5.55 6.81
CA GLY A 32 -7.29 4.53 5.86
C GLY A 32 -6.43 4.50 4.60
N ASP A 33 -6.23 5.65 3.95
CA ASP A 33 -5.35 5.82 2.78
C ASP A 33 -3.92 5.30 3.08
N LYS A 34 -3.35 5.72 4.22
CA LYS A 34 -2.00 5.32 4.66
C LYS A 34 -1.88 3.82 4.90
N ALA A 35 -2.89 3.20 5.50
CA ALA A 35 -2.93 1.77 5.74
C ALA A 35 -3.09 0.99 4.43
N SER A 36 -3.94 1.47 3.53
CA SER A 36 -4.21 0.86 2.23
C SER A 36 -2.96 0.85 1.35
N GLY A 37 -2.22 1.96 1.26
CA GLY A 37 -0.95 2.03 0.52
C GLY A 37 0.09 1.03 1.06
N LYS A 38 0.31 1.03 2.38
CA LYS A 38 1.24 0.05 3.00
C LYS A 38 0.83 -1.40 2.80
N ALA A 39 -0.47 -1.70 2.91
CA ALA A 39 -0.99 -3.04 2.71
C ALA A 39 -0.81 -3.46 1.24
N LYS A 40 -1.07 -2.56 0.30
CA LYS A 40 -0.89 -2.80 -1.14
C LYS A 40 0.57 -3.06 -1.48
N GLU A 41 1.50 -2.26 -0.95
CA GLU A 41 2.94 -2.46 -1.10
C GLU A 41 3.39 -3.81 -0.54
N ALA A 42 2.93 -4.18 0.65
CA ALA A 42 3.25 -5.47 1.25
C ALA A 42 2.70 -6.66 0.43
N VAL A 43 1.45 -6.56 -0.03
CA VAL A 43 0.81 -7.60 -0.85
C VAL A 43 1.46 -7.70 -2.22
N GLU A 44 1.83 -6.57 -2.85
CA GLU A 44 2.50 -6.57 -4.15
C GLU A 44 3.90 -7.19 -4.04
N ASN A 45 4.69 -6.80 -3.03
CA ASN A 45 6.01 -7.37 -2.77
C ASN A 45 5.95 -8.89 -2.51
N VAL A 46 4.94 -9.36 -1.77
CA VAL A 46 4.73 -10.79 -1.53
C VAL A 46 4.28 -11.51 -2.81
N LYS A 47 3.35 -10.92 -3.58
CA LYS A 47 2.85 -11.50 -4.83
C LYS A 47 3.95 -11.59 -5.89
N GLU A 48 4.80 -10.58 -6.00
CA GLU A 48 5.95 -10.57 -6.92
C GLU A 48 6.94 -11.68 -6.55
N LYS A 49 7.35 -11.75 -5.27
CA LYS A 49 8.23 -12.83 -4.79
C LYS A 49 7.61 -14.22 -4.98
N ALA A 50 6.32 -14.37 -4.69
CA ALA A 50 5.63 -15.64 -4.87
C ALA A 50 5.56 -16.05 -6.35
N ASN A 51 5.29 -15.09 -7.26
CA ASN A 51 5.33 -15.37 -8.70
C ASN A 51 6.73 -15.75 -9.17
N ASP A 52 7.79 -15.05 -8.77
CA ASP A 52 9.17 -15.40 -9.14
C ASP A 52 9.54 -16.82 -8.69
N VAL A 53 9.15 -17.19 -7.47
CA VAL A 53 9.39 -18.54 -6.94
C VAL A 53 8.57 -19.59 -7.72
N ILE A 54 7.27 -19.37 -7.89
CA ILE A 54 6.39 -20.31 -8.61
C ILE A 54 6.86 -20.47 -10.07
N ASP A 55 7.28 -19.38 -10.71
CA ASP A 55 7.77 -19.39 -12.09
C ASP A 55 9.07 -20.19 -12.20
N LYS A 56 10.04 -19.99 -11.28
CA LYS A 56 11.25 -20.84 -11.23
C LYS A 56 10.94 -22.32 -11.05
N PHE A 57 9.99 -22.66 -10.17
CA PHE A 57 9.59 -24.05 -9.97
C PHE A 57 8.82 -24.64 -11.16
N LYS A 58 8.01 -23.82 -11.83
CA LYS A 58 7.22 -24.24 -13.00
C LYS A 58 8.10 -24.39 -14.25
N GLY A 59 9.08 -23.50 -14.43
CA GLY A 59 10.06 -23.57 -15.51
C GLY A 59 10.91 -24.84 -15.46
N ASN A 60 11.24 -25.32 -14.26
CA ASN A 60 12.06 -26.54 -14.10
C ASN A 60 11.30 -27.87 -14.34
N LYS A 61 10.06 -27.81 -14.83
CA LYS A 61 9.26 -29.00 -15.18
C LYS A 61 8.95 -29.10 -16.68
N GLY A 62 9.56 -28.24 -17.50
CA GLY A 62 9.27 -28.10 -18.93
C GLY A 62 10.36 -28.55 -19.92
N ASP A 63 11.56 -28.94 -19.46
CA ASP A 63 12.61 -29.53 -20.29
C ASP A 63 12.67 -31.06 -20.10
#